data_AF-A0A521F147-F1
#
_entry.id   AF-A0A521F147-F1
#
_cell.length_a   1.000
_cell.length_b   1.000
_cell.length_c   1.000
_cell.angle_alpha   90.00
_cell.angle_beta   90.00
_cell.angle_gamma   90.00
#
_symmetry.space_group_name_H-M   'P 1'
#
loop_
_entity.id
_entity.type
_entity.pdbx_description
1 polymer ?
#
loop_
_entity_poly.entity_id
_entity_poly.type
_entity_poly.pdbx_seq_one_letter_code
_entity_poly.pdbx_strand_id
1 'polypeptide(L)'
;MVCRITTIVFAVLYLLALVAFLTGTFGWFGQERDPLSGVFLLPLGLPWIFVADLVSESAKPWFAAIAPALNLLALVLICSWARRLRQ
;
A
#
# COMPACT_ATOMS: atom_id res chain seq x y z
N MET A 1 4.72 -7.20 -20.99
CA MET A 1 3.30 -6.96 -20.66
C MET A 1 3.00 -7.27 -19.20
N VAL A 2 3.35 -8.46 -18.68
CA VAL A 2 3.17 -8.87 -17.27
C VAL A 2 3.58 -7.76 -16.28
N CYS A 3 4.82 -7.26 -16.34
CA CYS A 3 5.29 -6.17 -15.48
C CYS A 3 4.35 -4.95 -15.43
N ARG A 4 3.88 -4.49 -16.59
CA ARG A 4 2.99 -3.31 -16.66
C ARG A 4 1.62 -3.63 -16.03
N ILE A 5 1.07 -4.80 -16.31
CA ILE A 5 -0.22 -5.24 -15.76
C ILE A 5 -0.11 -5.37 -14.24
N THR A 6 0.91 -6.07 -13.73
CA THR A 6 1.13 -6.26 -12.29
C THR A 6 1.28 -4.92 -11.57
N THR A 7 2.09 -3.99 -12.08
CA THR A 7 2.23 -2.65 -11.47
C THR A 7 0.92 -1.88 -11.46
N ILE A 8 0.14 -1.90 -12.55
CA ILE A 8 -1.16 -1.21 -12.62
C ILE A 8 -2.15 -1.81 -11.64
N VAL A 9 -2.29 -3.15 -11.62
CA VAL A 9 -3.21 -3.85 -10.71
C VAL A 9 -2.84 -3.55 -9.26
N PHE A 10 -1.56 -3.64 -8.91
CA PHE A 10 -1.10 -3.33 -7.55
C PHE A 10 -1.40 -1.86 -7.18
N ALA A 11 -1.11 -0.91 -8.07
CA ALA A 11 -1.36 0.51 -7.83
C ALA A 11 -2.85 0.81 -7.63
N VAL A 12 -3.73 0.18 -8.41
CA VAL A 12 -5.19 0.32 -8.27
C VAL A 12 -5.66 -0.26 -6.94
N LEU A 13 -5.23 -1.47 -6.57
CA LEU A 13 -5.59 -2.09 -5.30
C LEU A 13 -5.12 -1.24 -4.11
N TYR A 14 -3.90 -0.70 -4.18
CA TYR A 14 -3.37 0.18 -3.15
C TYR A 14 -4.18 1.49 -3.06
N LEU A 15 -4.51 2.12 -4.19
CA LEU A 15 -5.32 3.33 -4.20
C LEU A 15 -6.71 3.10 -3.57
N LEU A 16 -7.37 1.99 -3.93
CA LEU A 16 -8.67 1.63 -3.36
C LEU A 16 -8.57 1.37 -1.85
N ALA A 17 -7.53 0.67 -1.40
CA ALA A 17 -7.29 0.45 0.03
C ALA A 17 -7.03 1.77 0.78
N LEU A 18 -6.31 2.71 0.17
CA LEU A 18 -6.08 4.04 0.76
C LEU A 18 -7.38 4.84 0.87
N VAL A 19 -8.22 4.82 -0.16
CA VAL A 19 -9.53 5.46 -0.13
C VAL A 19 -10.41 4.83 0.95
N ALA A 20 -10.45 3.49 1.05
CA ALA A 20 -11.19 2.79 2.10
C ALA A 20 -10.69 3.18 3.51
N PHE A 21 -9.37 3.24 3.70
CA PHE A 21 -8.74 3.66 4.95
C PHE A 21 -9.12 5.11 5.32
N LEU A 22 -8.98 6.05 4.39
CA LEU A 22 -9.28 7.46 4.64
C LEU A 22 -10.78 7.70 4.87
N THR A 23 -11.64 7.04 4.10
CA THR A 23 -13.09 7.14 4.28
C THR A 23 -13.54 6.57 5.63
N GLY A 24 -13.03 5.40 6.02
CA GLY A 24 -13.32 4.80 7.33
C GLY A 24 -12.70 5.56 8.51
N THR A 25 -11.50 6.13 8.35
CA THR A 25 -10.83 6.87 9.43
C THR A 25 -11.47 8.25 9.67
N PHE A 26 -11.73 9.00 8.60
CA PHE A 26 -12.22 10.38 8.70
C PHE A 26 -13.74 10.49 8.64
N GLY A 27 -14.46 9.43 8.26
CA GLY A 27 -15.91 9.44 8.07
C GLY A 27 -16.32 10.24 6.83
N TRP A 28 -15.51 10.17 5.76
CA TRP A 28 -15.86 10.85 4.50
C TRP A 28 -17.19 10.31 3.97
N PHE A 29 -17.95 11.18 3.30
CA PHE A 29 -19.27 10.86 2.72
C PHE A 29 -20.35 10.47 3.75
N GLY A 30 -20.18 10.86 5.03
CA GLY A 30 -21.14 10.52 6.09
C GLY A 30 -21.04 9.08 6.58
N GLN A 31 -19.95 8.38 6.22
CA GLN A 31 -19.65 7.03 6.67
C GLN A 31 -19.35 7.01 8.18
N GLU A 32 -19.84 6.00 8.89
CA GLU A 32 -19.45 5.75 10.28
C GLU A 32 -17.95 5.45 10.37
N ARG A 33 -17.28 6.01 11.38
CA ARG A 33 -15.84 5.81 11.53
C ARG A 33 -15.55 4.35 11.87
N ASP A 34 -14.75 3.70 11.04
CA ASP A 34 -14.38 2.30 11.18
C ASP A 34 -12.93 2.18 11.70
N PRO A 35 -12.73 1.75 12.96
CA PRO A 35 -11.41 1.56 13.54
C PRO A 35 -10.58 0.46 12.83
N LEU A 36 -11.21 -0.43 12.06
CA LEU A 36 -10.55 -1.50 11.32
C LEU A 36 -10.32 -1.18 9.84
N SER A 37 -10.62 0.05 9.41
CA SER A 37 -10.39 0.51 8.02
C SER A 37 -8.93 0.41 7.56
N GLY A 38 -7.97 0.36 8.48
CA GLY A 38 -6.55 0.14 8.18
C GLY A 38 -6.20 -1.29 7.74
N VAL A 39 -7.08 -2.27 7.95
CA VAL A 39 -6.81 -3.69 7.63
C VAL A 39 -6.59 -3.90 6.14
N PHE A 40 -7.21 -3.10 5.25
CA PHE A 40 -7.04 -3.20 3.80
C PHE A 40 -5.61 -2.91 3.32
N LEU A 41 -4.82 -2.16 4.11
CA LEU A 41 -3.44 -1.85 3.80
C LEU A 41 -2.46 -2.96 4.24
N LEU A 42 -2.85 -3.79 5.22
CA LEU A 42 -1.93 -4.77 5.82
C LEU A 42 -1.47 -5.84 4.82
N PRO A 43 -2.35 -6.53 4.05
CA PRO A 43 -1.91 -7.55 3.10
C PRO A 43 -1.04 -6.96 1.98
N LEU A 44 -1.37 -5.74 1.52
CA LEU A 44 -0.63 -5.05 0.47
C LEU A 44 0.73 -4.55 0.94
N GLY A 45 0.90 -4.32 2.25
CA GLY A 45 2.13 -3.85 2.86
C GLY A 45 3.09 -4.96 3.30
N LEU A 46 2.71 -6.24 3.20
CA LEU A 46 3.62 -7.35 3.51
C LEU A 46 4.84 -7.35 2.57
N PRO A 47 6.04 -7.73 3.04
CA PRO A 47 6.36 -8.16 4.41
C PRO A 47 6.68 -7.00 5.37
N TRP A 48 6.69 -5.76 4.90
CA TRP A 48 7.14 -4.59 5.67
C TRP A 48 6.31 -4.37 6.94
N ILE A 49 5.03 -4.75 6.93
CA ILE A 49 4.19 -4.71 8.13
C ILE A 49 4.76 -5.50 9.31
N PHE A 50 5.53 -6.58 9.07
CA PHE A 50 6.14 -7.36 10.16
C PHE A 50 7.23 -6.60 10.94
N VAL A 51 7.78 -5.53 10.37
CA VAL A 51 8.75 -4.67 11.07
C VAL A 51 8.09 -3.42 11.66
N ALA A 52 6.76 -3.28 11.57
CA ALA A 52 6.03 -2.15 12.15
C ALA A 52 6.11 -2.13 13.68
N ASP A 53 6.39 -3.26 14.34
CA ASP A 53 6.61 -3.31 15.78
C ASP A 53 7.91 -2.61 16.22
N LEU A 54 8.80 -2.28 15.29
CA LEU A 54 10.02 -1.51 15.55
C LEU A 54 9.77 0.00 15.56
N VAL A 55 8.60 0.49 15.14
CA VAL A 55 8.25 1.91 15.13
C VAL A 55 7.32 2.26 16.30
N SER A 56 7.32 3.54 16.71
CA SER A 56 6.47 4.02 17.80
C SER A 56 4.97 3.87 17.47
N GLU A 57 4.12 3.74 18.50
CA GLU A 57 2.66 3.58 18.32
C GLU A 57 2.04 4.67 17.45
N SER A 58 2.48 5.93 17.62
CA SER A 58 2.01 7.07 16.81
C SER A 58 2.43 6.99 15.34
N ALA A 59 3.53 6.29 15.05
CA ALA A 59 4.06 6.13 13.69
C ALA A 59 3.48 4.90 12.96
N LYS A 60 2.91 3.92 13.68
CA LYS A 60 2.38 2.69 13.09
C LYS A 60 1.35 2.92 11.97
N PRO A 61 0.34 3.82 12.10
CA PRO A 61 -0.62 4.03 11.01
C PRO A 61 0.04 4.61 9.76
N TRP A 62 0.98 5.54 9.94
CA TRP A 62 1.75 6.12 8.85
C TRP A 62 2.64 5.08 8.17
N PHE A 63 3.29 4.24 8.97
CA PHE A 63 4.12 3.15 8.45
C PHE A 63 3.29 2.11 7.69
N ALA A 64 2.12 1.74 8.21
CA ALA A 64 1.19 0.84 7.53
C ALA A 64 0.68 1.40 6.19
N ALA A 65 0.47 2.71 6.09
CA ALA A 65 0.13 3.38 4.82
C ALA A 65 1.32 3.41 3.85
N ILE A 66 2.55 3.58 4.33
CA ILE A 66 3.76 3.62 3.49
C ILE A 66 4.19 2.22 3.02
N ALA A 67 3.91 1.16 3.79
CA ALA A 67 4.35 -0.19 3.49
C ALA A 67 3.95 -0.70 2.07
N PRO A 68 2.70 -0.55 1.60
CA PRO A 68 2.35 -0.87 0.21
C PRO A 68 3.10 -0.03 -0.83
N ALA A 69 3.42 1.23 -0.52
CA ALA A 69 4.18 2.09 -1.43
C ALA A 69 5.60 1.57 -1.65
N LEU A 70 6.22 0.94 -0.65
CA LEU A 70 7.52 0.26 -0.80
C LEU A 70 7.44 -0.90 -1.81
N ASN A 71 6.36 -1.69 -1.77
CA ASN A 71 6.12 -2.76 -2.74
C ASN A 71 5.90 -2.22 -4.15
N LEU A 72 5.10 -1.16 -4.30
CA LEU A 72 4.90 -0.51 -5.59
C LEU A 72 6.21 0.05 -6.15
N LEU A 73 7.03 0.70 -5.32
CA LEU A 73 8.34 1.20 -5.70
C LEU A 73 9.26 0.06 -6.15
N ALA A 74 9.33 -1.05 -5.40
CA ALA A 74 10.10 -2.22 -5.76
C ALA A 74 9.67 -2.79 -7.12
N LEU A 75 8.36 -2.93 -7.37
CA LEU A 75 7.84 -3.39 -8.65
C LEU A 75 8.25 -2.46 -9.80
N VAL A 76 8.13 -1.15 -9.62
CA VAL A 76 8.53 -0.16 -10.64
C VAL A 76 10.02 -0.25 -10.93
N LEU A 77 10.87 -0.35 -9.90
CA LEU A 77 12.31 -0.46 -10.03
C LEU A 77 12.71 -1.76 -10.76
N ILE A 78 12.23 -2.91 -10.30
CA ILE A 78 12.50 -4.23 -10.90
C ILE A 78 12.05 -4.24 -12.36
N CYS A 79 10.83 -3.79 -12.65
CA CYS A 79 10.31 -3.78 -14.03
C CYS A 79 10.97 -2.73 -14.93
N SER A 80 11.50 -1.63 -14.38
CA SER A 80 12.30 -0.68 -15.15
C SER A 80 13.68 -1.27 -15.47
N TRP A 81 14.31 -1.95 -14.51
CA TRP A 81 15.62 -2.57 -14.68
C TRP A 81 15.57 -3.76 -15.65
N ALA A 82 14.56 -4.63 -15.52
CA ALA A 82 14.34 -5.75 -16.44
C ALA A 82 14.06 -5.29 -17.88
N ARG A 83 13.41 -4.12 -18.06
CA ARG A 83 13.24 -3.53 -19.40
C ARG A 83 14.56 -3.04 -19.97
N ARG A 84 15.41 -2.41 -19.16
CA ARG A 84 16.75 -1.95 -19.58
C ARG A 84 17.66 -3.11 -19.96
N LEU A 85 17.63 -4.22 -19.23
CA LEU A 85 18.45 -5.41 -19.52
C LEU A 85 18.02 -6.16 -20.80
N ARG A 86 16.79 -5.93 -21.28
CA ARG A 86 16.26 -6.58 -22.49
C ARG A 86 16.47 -5.74 -23.75
N GLN A 87 16.96 -4.52 -23.62
CA GLN A 87 17.38 -3.63 -24.72
C GLN A 87 18.88 -3.76 -24.93
#